data_AF-D7VMW6-F1
#
_entry.id   AF-D7VMW6-F1
#
_cell.length_a   1.000
_cell.length_b   1.000
_cell.length_c   1.000
_cell.angle_alpha   90.00
_cell.angle_beta   90.00
_cell.angle_gamma   90.00
#
_symmetry.space_group_name_H-M   'P 1'
#
loop_
_entity.id
_entity.type
_entity.pdbx_description
1 polymer ?
#
loop_
_entity_poly.entity_id
_entity_poly.type
_entity_poly.pdbx_seq_one_letter_code
_entity_poly.pdbx_strand_id
1 'polypeptide(L)' 'MTAEERYYFFFENNKELFNQVPLQYIASMLGMRPETFSRIRKKQLF' A
#
# COMPACT_ATOMS: atom_id res chain seq x y z
N MET A 1 5.20 -3.30 -14.24
CA MET A 1 4.56 -2.70 -13.05
C MET A 1 5.43 -3.02 -11.83
N THR A 2 5.97 -2.02 -11.16
CA THR A 2 6.73 -2.22 -9.91
C THR A 2 5.76 -2.30 -8.72
N ALA A 3 6.25 -2.73 -7.55
CA ALA A 3 5.45 -2.75 -6.32
C ALA A 3 5.01 -1.33 -5.88
N GLU A 4 5.86 -0.32 -6.12
CA GLU A 4 5.52 1.09 -5.89
C GLU A 4 4.39 1.55 -6.81
N GLU A 5 4.42 1.22 -8.10
CA GLU A 5 3.34 1.59 -9.03
C GLU A 5 2.02 0.90 -8.69
N ARG A 6 2.06 -0.38 -8.29
CA ARG A 6 0.88 -1.11 -7.84
C ARG A 6 0.27 -0.48 -6.59
N TYR A 7 1.12 -0.09 -5.64
CA TYR A 7 0.69 0.64 -4.45
C TYR A 7 0.02 1.95 -4.85
N TYR A 8 0.64 2.73 -5.74
CA TYR A 8 0.15 4.05 -6.13
C TYR A 8 -1.23 3.96 -6.80
N PHE A 9 -1.36 3.05 -7.75
CA PHE A 9 -2.62 2.82 -8.45
C PHE A 9 -3.73 2.38 -7.49
N PHE A 10 -3.40 1.50 -6.53
CA PHE A 10 -4.36 1.02 -5.54
C PHE A 10 -4.72 2.11 -4.51
N PHE A 11 -3.75 2.91 -4.09
CA PHE A 11 -3.92 4.00 -3.13
C PHE A 11 -4.78 5.13 -3.67
N GLU A 12 -4.56 5.53 -4.92
CA GLU A 12 -5.37 6.56 -5.60
C GLU A 12 -6.83 6.09 -5.79
N ASN A 13 -7.04 4.81 -6.11
CA ASN A 13 -8.39 4.27 -6.33
C ASN A 13 -9.13 3.88 -5.04
N ASN A 14 -8.42 3.50 -3.97
CA ASN A 14 -9.01 2.90 -2.77
C ASN A 14 -8.49 3.52 -1.47
N LYS A 15 -8.21 4.83 -1.46
CA LYS A 15 -7.62 5.54 -0.32
C LYS A 15 -8.40 5.37 0.99
N GLU A 16 -9.72 5.25 0.90
CA GLU A 16 -10.64 5.04 2.00
C GLU A 16 -10.42 3.69 2.70
N LEU A 17 -10.10 2.65 1.90
CA LEU A 17 -9.80 1.31 2.38
C LEU A 17 -8.58 1.29 3.31
N PHE A 18 -7.62 2.18 3.09
CA PHE A 18 -6.42 2.29 3.94
C PHE A 18 -6.72 2.82 5.35
N ASN A 19 -7.85 3.52 5.52
CA ASN A 19 -8.33 3.97 6.82
C ASN A 19 -9.28 2.96 7.48
N GLN A 20 -9.92 2.09 6.70
CA GLN A 20 -10.88 1.09 7.16
C GLN A 20 -10.23 -0.26 7.46
N VAL A 21 -9.11 -0.58 6.79
CA VAL A 21 -8.47 -1.90 6.81
C VAL A 21 -7.01 -1.80 7.27
N PRO A 22 -6.53 -2.72 8.13
CA PRO A 22 -5.14 -2.74 8.55
C PRO A 22 -4.16 -2.96 7.38
N LEU A 23 -3.00 -2.28 7.43
CA LEU A 23 -1.99 -2.27 6.35
C LEU A 23 -1.54 -3.68 5.92
N GLN A 24 -1.53 -4.65 6.85
CA GLN A 24 -1.08 -6.02 6.64
C GLN A 24 -1.96 -6.79 5.66
N TYR A 25 -3.26 -6.51 5.66
CA TYR A 25 -4.21 -7.11 4.72
C TYR A 25 -4.02 -6.53 3.32
N ILE A 26 -3.81 -5.22 3.23
CA ILE A 26 -3.55 -4.53 1.96
C ILE A 26 -2.22 -5.00 1.36
N ALA A 27 -1.19 -5.15 2.19
CA ALA A 27 0.10 -5.69 1.77
C ALA A 27 -0.04 -7.12 1.22
N SER A 28 -0.76 -7.99 1.93
CA SER A 28 -1.06 -9.35 1.45
C SER A 28 -1.85 -9.34 0.14
N MET A 29 -2.84 -8.44 0.01
CA MET A 29 -3.65 -8.28 -1.20
C MET A 29 -2.82 -7.81 -2.41
N LEU A 30 -1.83 -6.95 -2.19
CA LEU A 30 -0.91 -6.48 -3.23
C LEU A 30 0.23 -7.48 -3.54
N GLY A 31 0.27 -8.63 -2.83
CA GLY A 31 1.28 -9.65 -2.98
C GLY A 31 2.66 -9.20 -2.50
N MET A 32 2.70 -8.36 -1.46
CA MET A 32 3.92 -7.81 -0.92
C MET A 32 3.99 -7.93 0.60
N ARG A 33 5.21 -7.90 1.12
CA ARG A 33 5.41 -7.93 2.57
C ARG A 33 4.91 -6.63 3.22
N PRO A 34 4.28 -6.72 4.40
CA PRO A 34 3.84 -5.54 5.14
C PRO A 34 4.99 -4.58 5.46
N GLU A 35 6.22 -5.06 5.66
CA GLU A 35 7.38 -4.18 5.86
C GLU A 35 7.70 -3.37 4.60
N THR A 36 7.66 -4.00 3.42
CA THR A 36 7.87 -3.32 2.13
C THR A 36 6.80 -2.27 1.89
N PHE A 37 5.54 -2.62 2.14
CA PHE A 37 4.41 -1.70 1.99
C PHE A 37 4.54 -0.51 2.95
N SER A 38 4.87 -0.77 4.21
CA SER A 38 5.06 0.29 5.21
C SER A 38 6.19 1.24 4.81
N ARG A 39 7.26 0.71 4.20
CA ARG A 39 8.40 1.51 3.73
C ARG A 39 8.00 2.42 2.55
N ILE A 40 7.23 1.91 1.59
CA ILE A 40 6.70 2.69 0.46
C ILE A 40 5.74 3.78 0.95
N ARG A 41 4.80 3.42 1.83
CA ARG A 41 3.86 4.39 2.43
C ARG A 41 4.59 5.50 3.19
N LYS A 42 5.64 5.17 3.97
CA LYS A 42 6.44 6.17 4.69
C LYS A 42 7.18 7.10 3.72
N LYS A 43 7.69 6.58 2.60
CA LYS A 43 8.35 7.35 1.54
C LYS A 43 7.39 8.30 0.81
N GLN A 44 6.08 8.05 0.85
CA GLN A 44 5.03 8.92 0.29
C GLN A 44 4.55 10.02 1.25
N LEU A 45 4.82 9.89 2.55
CA LEU A 45 4.41 10.87 3.56
C LEU A 45 5.43 12.02 3.70
N PHE A 46 6.57 11.94 3.02
CA PHE A 46 7.64 12.94 2.91
C PHE A 46 7.75 13.38 1.45
#